data_AF-A0A3C1XE16-F1
#
_entry.id   AF-A0A3C1XE16-F1
#
_cell.length_a   1.000
_cell.length_b   1.000
_cell.length_c   1.000
_cell.angle_alpha   90.00
_cell.angle_beta   90.00
_cell.angle_gamma   90.00
#
_symmetry.space_group_name_H-M   'P 1'
#
loop_
_entity.id
_entity.type
_entity.pdbx_description
1 polymer ?
#
loop_
_entity_poly.entity_id
_entity_poly.type
_entity_poly.pdbx_seq_one_letter_code
_entity_poly.pdbx_strand_id
1 'polypeptide(L)' 'MKILLYLEAEQILSRSGIGRAMKHQQRALDLMQVDWTQNPNED' A
#
# COMPACT_ATOMS: atom_id res chain seq x y z
N MET A 1 4.26 11.42 10.04
CA MET A 1 4.28 11.50 8.57
C MET A 1 4.25 10.07 8.06
N LYS A 2 3.17 9.66 7.39
CA LYS A 2 2.97 8.29 6.91
C LYS A 2 3.03 8.24 5.39
N ILE A 3 3.45 7.12 4.82
CA ILE A 3 3.39 6.89 3.37
C ILE A 3 1.99 6.40 3.00
N LEU A 4 1.37 7.05 2.01
CA LEU A 4 0.08 6.62 1.46
C LEU A 4 0.29 5.56 0.36
N LEU A 5 -0.19 4.35 0.60
CA LEU A 5 -0.28 3.24 -0.35
C LEU A 5 -1.73 3.10 -0.85
N TYR A 6 -2.08 3.90 -1.85
CA TYR A 6 -3.44 3.99 -2.39
C TYR A 6 -3.57 3.34 -3.78
N LEU A 7 -4.66 2.61 -3.98
CA LEU A 7 -5.08 2.07 -5.28
C LEU A 7 -6.60 2.07 -5.38
N GLU A 8 -7.16 2.96 -6.21
CA GLU A 8 -8.61 3.17 -6.33
C GLU A 8 -9.40 1.91 -6.73
N ALA A 9 -8.80 1.02 -7.52
CA ALA A 9 -9.42 -0.23 -7.99
C ALA A 9 -8.83 -1.50 -7.34
N GLU A 10 -8.48 -1.45 -6.05
CA GLU A 10 -7.79 -2.53 -5.34
C GLU A 10 -8.47 -3.90 -5.50
N GLN A 11 -9.80 -3.99 -5.38
CA GLN A 11 -10.51 -5.26 -5.51
C GLN A 11 -10.29 -5.92 -6.88
N ILE A 12 -10.29 -5.11 -7.95
CA ILE A 12 -10.12 -5.57 -9.32
C ILE A 12 -8.65 -5.91 -9.59
N LEU A 13 -7.72 -5.11 -9.06
CA LEU A 13 -6.30 -5.18 -9.36
C LEU A 13 -5.49 -6.04 -8.39
N SER A 14 -6.09 -6.54 -7.30
CA SER A 14 -5.42 -7.31 -6.25
C SER A 14 -4.66 -8.55 -6.76
N ARG A 15 -5.18 -9.20 -7.82
CA ARG A 15 -4.56 -10.37 -8.46
C ARG A 15 -3.65 -10.01 -9.63
N SER A 16 -3.61 -8.74 -10.04
CA SER A 16 -2.74 -8.25 -11.11
C SER A 16 -1.30 -8.07 -10.63
N GLY A 17 -0.38 -7.78 -11.56
CA GLY A 17 0.99 -7.39 -11.21
C GLY A 17 1.06 -6.16 -10.29
N ILE A 18 0.11 -5.24 -10.42
CA ILE A 18 0.03 -4.03 -9.57
C ILE A 18 -0.32 -4.42 -8.13
N GLY A 19 -1.31 -5.29 -7.93
CA GLY A 19 -1.68 -5.77 -6.60
C GLY A 19 -0.55 -6.56 -5.93
N ARG A 20 0.25 -7.32 -6.70
CA ARG A 20 1.46 -7.97 -6.19
C ARG A 20 2.52 -6.96 -5.78
N ALA A 21 2.77 -5.92 -6.60
CA ALA A 21 3.71 -4.86 -6.28
C ALA A 21 3.31 -4.12 -4.99
N MET A 22 2.01 -3.84 -4.80
CA MET A 22 1.50 -3.20 -3.58
C MET A 22 1.84 -4.00 -2.32
N LYS A 23 1.64 -5.33 -2.34
CA LYS A 23 2.02 -6.20 -1.21
C LYS A 23 3.52 -6.19 -0.92
N HIS A 24 4.35 -6.09 -1.96
CA HIS A 24 5.80 -5.95 -1.77
C HIS A 24 6.17 -4.60 -1.16
N GLN A 25 5.49 -3.51 -1.54
CA GLN A 25 5.67 -2.18 -0.96
C GLN A 25 5.30 -2.17 0.52
N GLN A 26 4.12 -2.69 0.89
CA GLN A 26 3.69 -2.83 2.29
C GLN A 26 4.74 -3.56 3.13
N ARG A 27 5.17 -4.74 2.67
CA ARG A 27 6.18 -5.55 3.38
C ARG A 27 7.53 -4.83 3.53
N ALA A 28 7.95 -4.05 2.52
CA ALA A 28 9.19 -3.30 2.61
C ALA A 28 9.11 -2.19 3.67
N LEU A 29 7.97 -1.50 3.77
CA LEU A 29 7.73 -0.47 4.77
C LEU A 29 7.70 -1.06 6.19
N ASP A 30 7.03 -2.20 6.37
CA ASP A 30 7.00 -2.91 7.65
C ASP A 30 8.40 -3.32 8.11
N LEU A 31 9.23 -3.84 7.20
CA LEU A 31 10.62 -4.24 7.50
C LEU A 31 11.50 -3.06 7.91
N MET A 32 11.25 -1.89 7.33
CA MET A 32 11.98 -0.65 7.62
C MET A 32 11.37 0.13 8.81
N GLN A 33 10.29 -0.38 9.41
CA GLN A 33 9.56 0.30 10.48
C GLN A 33 9.10 1.72 10.09
N VAL A 34 8.66 1.86 8.84
CA VAL A 34 8.11 3.11 8.31
C VAL A 34 6.59 3.05 8.32
N ASP A 35 5.97 4.00 9.00
CA ASP A 35 4.51 4.07 9.07
C ASP A 35 3.89 4.33 7.69
N TRP A 36 2.83 3.59 7.39
CA TRP A 36 2.08 3.71 6.15
C TRP A 36 0.58 3.58 6.38
N THR A 37 -0.20 4.03 5.40
CA THR A 37 -1.65 3.94 5.40
C THR A 37 -2.19 3.68 3.99
N GLN A 38 -3.39 3.10 3.88
CA GLN A 38 -4.16 3.07 2.64
C GLN A 38 -5.32 4.08 2.66
N ASN A 39 -5.54 4.74 3.79
CA ASN A 39 -6.59 5.73 3.94
C ASN A 39 -6.07 7.08 3.47
N PRO A 40 -6.54 7.62 2.33
CA PRO A 40 -6.11 8.93 1.83
C PRO A 40 -6.59 10.09 2.72
N ASN A 41 -7.52 9.83 3.65
CA ASN A 41 -8.07 10.82 4.57
C ASN A 41 -7.54 10.64 6.01
N GLU A 42 -6.46 9.89 6.20
CA GLU A 42 -5.80 9.81 7.51
C GLU A 42 -4.83 10.99 7.66
N ASP A 43 -5.02 11.77 8.73
CA ASP A 43 -4.22 12.97 9.08
C ASP A 43 -2.73 12.64 9.36
#